data_AF-A0A0D6ASN3-F1
#
_entry.id   AF-A0A0D6ASN3-F1
#
_cell.length_a   1.000
_cell.length_b   1.000
_cell.length_c   1.000
_cell.angle_alpha   90.00
_cell.angle_beta   90.00
_cell.angle_gamma   90.00
#
_symmetry.space_group_name_H-M   'P 1'
#
loop_
_entity.id
_entity.type
_entity.pdbx_description
1 polymer ?
#
loop_
_entity_poly.entity_id
_entity_poly.type
_entity_poly.pdbx_seq_one_letter_code
_entity_poly.pdbx_strand_id
1 'polypeptide(L)' 'MSNSMELSLEQQFNLRSFQTQVDKMSREQAKEFLLKLYEEMLVRENVYKDVLKHQWGLGD' A
#
# COMPACT_ATOMS: atom_id res chain seq x y z
N MET A 1 7.53 6.32 -22.54
CA MET A 1 6.70 5.56 -21.58
C MET A 1 7.38 5.71 -20.24
N SER A 2 6.85 6.57 -19.38
CA SER A 2 7.55 7.03 -18.16
C SER A 2 7.80 5.88 -17.19
N ASN A 3 8.97 5.88 -16.54
CA ASN A 3 9.39 4.98 -15.44
C ASN A 3 8.51 5.06 -14.18
N SER A 4 7.22 5.40 -14.30
CA SER A 4 6.29 5.68 -13.18
C SER A 4 5.76 4.43 -12.48
N MET A 5 6.16 3.23 -12.91
CA MET A 5 5.79 1.96 -12.26
C MET A 5 6.93 1.35 -11.44
N GLU A 6 8.12 1.95 -11.48
CA GLU A 6 9.25 1.49 -10.68
C GLU A 6 9.19 2.11 -9.29
N LEU A 7 9.54 1.32 -8.28
CA LEU A 7 9.70 1.82 -6.92
C LEU A 7 10.92 2.73 -6.86
N SER A 8 10.80 3.87 -6.17
CA SER A 8 11.96 4.70 -5.82
C SER A 8 12.95 3.92 -4.95
N LEU A 9 14.19 4.39 -4.83
CA LEU A 9 15.20 3.75 -3.99
C LEU A 9 14.73 3.62 -2.53
N GLU A 10 14.05 4.64 -2.00
CA GLU A 10 13.48 4.65 -0.66
C GLU A 10 12.35 3.64 -0.52
N GLN A 11 11.50 3.51 -1.53
CA GLN A 11 10.44 2.50 -1.54
C GLN A 11 11.02 1.08 -1.61
N GLN A 12 12.08 0.86 -2.39
CA GLN A 12 12.81 -0.41 -2.43
C GLN A 12 13.45 -0.73 -1.06
N PHE A 13 14.07 0.26 -0.42
CA PHE A 13 14.63 0.11 0.94
C PHE A 13 13.55 -0.23 1.96
N ASN A 14 12.41 0.45 1.91
CA ASN A 14 11.26 0.17 2.77
C ASN A 14 10.75 -1.26 2.56
N LEU A 15 10.66 -1.72 1.30
CA LEU A 15 10.26 -3.09 0.99
C LEU A 15 11.23 -4.13 1.58
N ARG A 16 12.54 -3.90 1.49
CA ARG A 16 13.55 -4.77 2.10
C ARG A 16 13.49 -4.78 3.62
N SER A 17 13.24 -3.63 4.23
CA SER A 17 13.06 -3.50 5.69
C SER A 17 11.80 -4.21 6.16
N PHE A 18 10.72 -4.15 5.37
CA PHE A 18 9.48 -4.88 5.65
C PHE A 18 9.67 -6.39 5.50
N GLN A 19 10.38 -6.86 4.46
CA GLN A 19 10.70 -8.29 4.28
C GLN A 19 11.41 -8.87 5.51
N THR A 20 12.40 -8.14 6.05
CA THR A 20 13.14 -8.56 7.26
C THR A 20 12.25 -8.69 8.50
N GLN A 21 11.14 -7.94 8.55
CA GLN A 21 10.14 -8.05 9.61
C GLN A 21 9.22 -9.23 9.39
N VAL A 22 8.76 -9.44 8.14
CA VAL A 22 7.90 -10.58 7.78
C VAL A 22 8.60 -11.92 8.06
N ASP A 23 9.91 -12.03 7.78
CA ASP A 23 10.69 -13.25 8.05
C ASP A 23 10.74 -13.63 9.54
N LYS A 24 10.45 -12.67 10.44
CA LYS A 24 10.42 -12.90 11.90
C LYS A 24 9.01 -13.15 12.44
N MET A 25 7.98 -13.08 11.60
CA MET A 25 6.60 -13.27 12.03
C MET A 25 6.27 -14.76 12.19
N SER A 26 5.46 -15.08 13.20
CA SER A 26 4.79 -16.38 13.23
C SER A 26 3.75 -16.48 12.11
N ARG A 27 3.30 -17.70 11.83
CA ARG A 27 2.26 -17.94 10.81
C ARG A 27 0.95 -17.22 11.16
N GLU A 28 0.59 -17.19 12.43
CA GLU A 28 -0.61 -16.52 12.93
C GLU A 28 -0.49 -15.00 12.75
N GLN A 29 0.64 -14.42 13.16
CA GLN A 29 0.92 -12.99 12.98
C GLN A 29 0.89 -12.60 11.50
N ALA A 30 1.48 -13.40 10.62
CA ALA A 30 1.48 -13.13 9.18
C ALA A 30 0.06 -13.14 8.58
N LYS A 31 -0.81 -14.05 9.01
CA LYS A 31 -2.22 -14.09 8.57
C LYS A 31 -2.99 -12.86 9.04
N GLU A 32 -2.85 -12.49 10.31
CA GLU A 32 -3.51 -11.30 10.85
C GLU A 32 -3.02 -10.03 10.14
N PHE A 33 -1.71 -9.93 9.91
CA PHE A 33 -1.11 -8.79 9.22
C PHE A 33 -1.58 -8.71 7.75
N LEU A 34 -1.73 -9.85 7.07
CA LEU A 34 -2.21 -9.88 5.69
C LEU A 34 -3.64 -9.36 5.56
N LEU A 35 -4.54 -9.71 6.49
CA LEU A 35 -5.91 -9.19 6.50
C LEU A 35 -5.93 -7.68 6.75
N LYS A 36 -5.17 -7.20 7.73
CA LYS A 36 -5.04 -5.77 8.03
C LYS A 36 -4.47 -4.99 6.85
N LEU A 37 -3.44 -5.51 6.19
CA LEU A 37 -2.85 -4.89 5.01
C LEU A 37 -3.88 -4.76 3.88
N TYR A 38 -4.72 -5.78 3.69
CA TYR A 38 -5.77 -5.74 2.68
C TYR A 38 -6.86 -4.71 3.01
N GLU A 39 -7.28 -4.61 4.28
CA GLU A 39 -8.20 -3.57 4.75
C GLU A 39 -7.65 -2.16 4.46
N GLU A 40 -6.39 -1.91 4.80
CA GLU A 40 -5.72 -0.62 4.52
C GLU A 40 -5.60 -0.33 3.02
N MET A 41 -5.44 -1.36 2.18
CA MET A 41 -5.46 -1.19 0.71
C MET A 41 -6.82 -0.71 0.21
N LEU A 42 -7.93 -1.25 0.74
CA LEU A 42 -9.29 -0.82 0.38
C LEU A 42 -9.58 0.62 0.85
N VAL A 43 -9.12 0.98 2.05
CA VAL A 43 -9.24 2.36 2.54
C VAL A 43 -8.44 3.32 1.64
N ARG A 44 -7.20 2.96 1.29
CA ARG A 44 -6.37 3.75 0.36
C ARG A 44 -7.04 3.91 -1.01
N GLU A 45 -7.71 2.86 -1.52
CA GLU A 45 -8.46 2.93 -2.76
C GLU A 45 -9.59 3.96 -2.69
N ASN A 46 -10.36 3.98 -1.60
CA ASN A 46 -11.42 4.98 -1.39
C ASN A 46 -10.85 6.39 -1.38
N VAL A 47 -9.74 6.62 -0.65
CA VAL A 47 -9.07 7.92 -0.60
C VAL A 47 -8.63 8.38 -1.99
N TYR A 48 -8.01 7.51 -2.79
CA TYR A 48 -7.62 7.86 -4.15
C TYR A 48 -8.83 8.18 -5.04
N LYS A 49 -9.91 7.40 -4.94
CA LYS A 49 -11.15 7.68 -5.67
C LYS A 49 -11.71 9.05 -5.31
N ASP A 50 -11.74 9.40 -4.03
CA ASP A 50 -12.27 10.68 -3.57
C ASP A 50 -11.38 11.86 -4.01
N VAL A 51 -10.06 11.72 -3.93
CA VAL A 51 -9.11 12.71 -4.44
C VAL A 51 -9.30 12.92 -5.95
N LEU A 52 -9.45 11.84 -6.72
CA LEU A 52 -9.66 11.93 -8.17
C LEU A 52 -11.01 12.56 -8.52
N LYS A 53 -12.09 12.19 -7.83
CA LYS A 53 -13.41 12.82 -8.00
C LYS A 53 -13.34 14.31 -7.76
N HIS A 54 -12.69 14.74 -6.68
CA HIS A 54 -12.52 16.16 -6.37
C HIS A 54 -11.71 16.89 -7.45
N GLN A 55 -10.58 16.32 -7.89
CA GLN A 55 -9.75 16.88 -8.97
C GLN A 55 -10.50 17.01 -10.30
N TRP A 56 -11.50 16.16 -10.55
CA TRP A 56 -12.32 16.18 -11.78
C TRP A 56 -13.63 16.97 -11.63
N GLY A 57 -13.90 17.58 -10.47
CA GLY A 57 -15.14 18.31 -10.22
C GLY A 57 -16.38 17.41 -10.11
N LEU A 58 -16.19 16.13 -9.78
CA LEU A 58 -17.22 15.11 -9.59
C LEU A 58 -17.44 14.74 -8.11
N GLY A 59 -16.76 15.44 -7.20
CA GLY A 59 -17.04 15.34 -5.76
C GLY A 59 -18.30 16.12 -5.42
N ASP A 60 -19.09 15.62 -4.46
CA ASP A 60 -20.20 16.37 -3.86
C ASP A 60 -19.72 17.68 -3.21
#